data_AF-A0A524AXP6-F1
#
_entry.id   AF-A0A524AXP6-F1
#
_cell.length_a   1.000
_cell.length_b   1.000
_cell.length_c   1.000
_cell.angle_alpha   90.00
_cell.angle_beta   90.00
_cell.angle_gamma   90.00
#
_symmetry.space_group_name_H-M   'P 1'
#
loop_
_entity.id
_entity.type
_entity.pdbx_description
1 polymer ?
#
loop_
_entity_poly.entity_id
_entity_poly.type
_entity_poly.pdbx_seq_one_letter_code
_entity_poly.pdbx_strand_id
1 'polypeptide(L)' 'MPVKDKLKNLSQHPGVYQMLDKKAQVIYVGKAKNLKKRVSSYFSKQHPDGKTKALVANIKDFEVIVTDT' A
#
# COMPACT_ATOMS: atom_id res chain seq x y z
N MET A 1 6.22 -10.86 8.38
CA MET A 1 6.22 -11.39 7.00
C MET A 1 6.85 -10.37 6.07
N PRO A 2 7.64 -10.78 5.06
CA PRO A 2 8.12 -9.88 4.02
C PRO A 2 6.97 -9.21 3.28
N VAL A 3 7.16 -7.94 2.85
CA VAL A 3 6.16 -7.16 2.09
C VAL A 3 5.66 -7.92 0.86
N LYS A 4 6.57 -8.62 0.17
CA LYS A 4 6.24 -9.43 -1.02
C LYS A 4 5.21 -10.52 -0.74
N ASP A 5 5.23 -11.12 0.45
CA ASP A 5 4.27 -12.16 0.84
C ASP A 5 2.96 -11.56 1.33
N LYS A 6 3.01 -10.42 2.05
CA LYS A 6 1.80 -9.63 2.36
C LYS A 6 1.03 -9.25 1.09
N LEU A 7 1.73 -8.84 0.02
CA LEU A 7 1.11 -8.48 -1.26
C LEU A 7 0.33 -9.62 -1.92
N LYS A 8 0.82 -10.87 -1.81
CA LYS A 8 0.15 -12.03 -2.40
C LYS A 8 -1.20 -12.31 -1.73
N ASN A 9 -1.26 -12.11 -0.41
CA ASN A 9 -2.41 -12.40 0.45
C ASN A 9 -3.37 -11.21 0.60
N LEU A 10 -3.16 -10.11 -0.13
CA LEU A 10 -4.05 -8.96 -0.09
C LEU A 10 -5.46 -9.30 -0.58
N SER A 11 -6.45 -8.83 0.19
CA SER A 11 -7.87 -8.89 -0.17
C SER A 11 -8.18 -8.08 -1.44
N GLN A 12 -9.14 -8.57 -2.23
CA GLN A 12 -9.69 -7.83 -3.37
C GLN A 12 -10.88 -6.93 -2.99
N HIS A 13 -11.32 -6.97 -1.72
CA HIS A 13 -12.43 -6.16 -1.20
C HIS A 13 -12.04 -4.68 -1.03
N PRO A 14 -13.05 -3.79 -0.90
CA PRO A 14 -12.83 -2.40 -0.53
C PRO A 14 -12.22 -2.28 0.87
N GLY A 15 -11.56 -1.15 1.10
CA GLY A 15 -11.00 -0.84 2.41
C GLY A 15 -10.05 0.34 2.42
N VAL A 16 -9.41 0.52 3.57
CA VAL A 16 -8.41 1.55 3.84
C VAL A 16 -7.04 0.90 3.95
N TYR A 17 -6.02 1.57 3.42
CA TYR A 17 -4.62 1.15 3.51
C TYR A 17 -3.75 2.25 4.10
N GLN A 18 -2.74 1.84 4.86
CA GLN A 18 -1.75 2.70 5.49
C GLN A 18 -0.36 2.27 5.02
N MET A 19 0.47 3.21 4.58
CA MET A 19 1.87 2.95 4.25
C MET A 19 2.74 3.39 5.41
N LEU A 20 3.68 2.53 5.79
CA LEU A 20 4.58 2.77 6.92
C LEU A 20 6.03 2.93 6.45
N ASP A 21 6.77 3.78 7.16
CA ASP A 21 8.20 3.94 6.96
C ASP A 21 9.03 2.88 7.74
N LYS A 22 10.36 3.03 7.73
CA LYS A 22 11.28 2.13 8.46
C LYS A 22 11.13 2.14 9.98
N LYS A 23 10.47 3.17 10.53
CA LYS A 23 10.19 3.34 11.96
C LYS A 23 8.77 2.92 12.32
N ALA A 24 8.05 2.26 11.40
CA ALA A 24 6.64 1.90 11.53
C ALA A 24 5.72 3.14 11.73
N GLN A 25 6.12 4.30 11.23
CA GLN A 25 5.28 5.50 11.24
C GLN A 25 4.42 5.55 9.98
N VAL A 26 3.15 5.90 10.13
CA VAL A 26 2.22 6.08 9.02
C VAL A 26 2.61 7.34 8.25
N ILE A 27 3.00 7.16 6.98
CA ILE A 27 3.41 8.26 6.08
C ILE A 27 2.37 8.55 5.01
N TYR A 28 1.39 7.66 4.82
CA TYR A 28 0.32 7.83 3.86
C TYR A 28 -0.88 6.94 4.19
N VAL A 29 -2.09 7.47 4.01
CA VAL A 29 -3.35 6.72 4.14
C VAL A 29 -4.16 6.91 2.86
N GLY A 30 -4.77 5.83 2.36
CA GLY A 30 -5.66 5.88 1.21
C GLY A 30 -6.81 4.89 1.33
N LYS A 31 -7.83 5.07 0.49
CA LYS A 31 -8.96 4.15 0.33
C LYS A 31 -8.92 3.49 -1.04
N ALA A 32 -9.43 2.27 -1.14
CA ALA A 32 -9.49 1.52 -2.38
C ALA A 32 -10.80 0.74 -2.49
N LYS A 33 -11.35 0.63 -3.70
CA LYS A 33 -12.40 -0.34 -4.02
C LYS A 33 -11.86 -1.77 -4.10
N ASN A 34 -10.58 -1.90 -4.40
CA ASN A 34 -9.86 -3.17 -4.47
C ASN A 34 -8.47 -2.97 -3.87
N LEU A 35 -8.28 -3.43 -2.63
CA LEU A 35 -7.03 -3.26 -1.88
C LEU A 35 -5.84 -3.89 -2.62
N LYS A 36 -5.99 -5.12 -3.13
CA LYS A 36 -4.93 -5.81 -3.88
C LYS A 36 -4.40 -4.99 -5.06
N LYS A 37 -5.28 -4.49 -5.91
CA LYS A 37 -4.90 -3.69 -7.09
C LYS A 37 -4.23 -2.38 -6.69
N ARG A 38 -4.79 -1.69 -5.68
CA ARG A 38 -4.31 -0.35 -5.28
C ARG A 38 -3.00 -0.41 -4.51
N VAL A 39 -2.85 -1.32 -3.56
CA VAL A 39 -1.61 -1.42 -2.77
C VAL A 39 -0.48 -1.96 -3.65
N SER A 40 -0.74 -2.97 -4.48
CA SER A 40 0.29 -3.55 -5.36
C SER A 40 0.84 -2.54 -6.37
N SER A 41 0.06 -1.54 -6.80
CA SER A 41 0.56 -0.53 -7.75
C SER A 41 1.76 0.24 -7.21
N TYR A 42 1.80 0.54 -5.90
CA TYR A 42 2.91 1.25 -5.25
C TYR A 42 4.24 0.48 -5.33
N PHE A 43 4.20 -0.85 -5.41
CA PHE A 43 5.39 -1.70 -5.49
C PHE A 43 5.74 -2.12 -6.92
N SER A 44 5.07 -1.55 -7.93
CA SER A 44 5.41 -1.74 -9.34
C SER A 44 6.57 -0.82 -9.77
N LYS A 45 7.22 -1.14 -10.91
CA LYS A 45 8.45 -0.47 -11.36
C LYS A 45 8.23 0.93 -11.96
N GLN A 46 7.01 1.30 -12.34
CA GLN A 46 6.74 2.54 -13.06
C GLN A 46 5.77 3.43 -12.29
N HIS A 47 6.30 4.57 -11.81
CA HIS A 47 5.52 5.65 -11.22
C HIS A 47 5.76 6.91 -12.05
N PRO A 48 4.77 7.39 -12.81
CA PRO A 48 4.96 8.52 -13.71
C PRO A 48 5.10 9.85 -12.96
N ASP A 49 4.60 9.96 -11.73
CA ASP A 49 4.61 11.20 -10.96
C ASP A 49 5.69 11.22 -9.86
N GLY A 50 6.35 12.37 -9.70
CA GLY A 50 7.46 12.53 -8.76
C GLY A 50 7.06 12.41 -7.29
N LYS A 51 5.82 12.76 -6.93
CA LYS A 51 5.33 12.70 -5.55
C LYS A 51 5.15 11.25 -5.10
N THR A 52 4.52 10.42 -5.93
CA THR A 52 4.36 8.98 -5.68
C THR A 52 5.72 8.30 -5.66
N LYS A 53 6.66 8.66 -6.54
CA LYS A 53 8.01 8.11 -6.50
C LYS A 53 8.73 8.42 -5.18
N ALA A 54 8.64 9.65 -4.69
CA ALA A 54 9.20 10.05 -3.40
C ALA A 54 8.52 9.33 -2.23
N LEU A 55 7.20 9.16 -2.27
CA LEU A 55 6.46 8.37 -1.29
C LEU A 55 6.95 6.92 -1.27
N VAL A 56 6.93 6.25 -2.43
CA VAL A 56 7.30 4.83 -2.59
C VAL A 56 8.71 4.54 -2.08
N ALA A 57 9.66 5.46 -2.30
CA ALA A 57 11.01 5.32 -1.77
C ALA A 57 11.08 5.18 -0.24
N ASN A 58 10.10 5.77 0.47
CA ASN A 58 10.02 5.76 1.93
C ASN A 58 9.16 4.62 2.49
N ILE A 59 8.35 3.93 1.67
CA ILE A 59 7.52 2.81 2.12
C ILE A 59 8.41 1.61 2.49
N LYS A 60 8.21 1.07 3.69
CA LYS A 60 8.83 -0.17 4.19
C LYS A 60 7.84 -1.24 4.57
N ASP A 61 6.61 -0.85 4.91
CA ASP A 61 5.52 -1.79 5.15
C ASP A 61 4.17 -1.15 4.82
N PHE A 62 3.11 -1.93 4.87
CA PHE A 62 1.73 -1.47 4.79
C PHE A 62 0.81 -2.27 5.71
N GLU A 63 -0.29 -1.63 6.07
CA GLU A 63 -1.42 -2.25 6.77
C GLU A 63 -2.72 -1.97 6.01
N VAL A 64 -3.69 -2.87 6.14
CA VAL A 64 -5.00 -2.73 5.51
C VAL A 64 -6.12 -3.08 6.47
N ILE A 65 -7.23 -2.38 6.33
CA ILE A 65 -8.49 -2.67 7.00
C ILE A 65 -9.53 -2.87 5.90
N VAL A 66 -10.07 -4.08 5.81
CA VAL A 66 -11.17 -4.40 4.89
C VAL A 66 -12.44 -3.78 5.44
N THR A 67 -13.25 -3.20 4.56
CA THR A 67 -14.55 -2.61 4.93
C THR A 67 -15.65 -3.27 4.13
N ASP A 68 -16.81 -3.47 4.74
CA ASP A 68 -18.01 -3.91 4.06
C ASP A 68 -18.74 -2.68 3.52
N THR A 69 -18.68 -2.43 2.22
CA THR A 69 -19.45 -1.35 1.57
C THR A 69 -19.69 -1.65 0.11
#